data_AF-A0A3N1GAY2-F1
#
_entry.id   AF-A0A3N1GAY2-F1
#
_cell.length_a   1.000
_cell.length_b   1.000
_cell.length_c   1.000
_cell.angle_alpha   90.00
_cell.angle_beta   90.00
_cell.angle_gamma   90.00
#
_symmetry.space_group_name_H-M   'P 1'
#
loop_
_entity.id
_entity.type
_entity.pdbx_description
1 polymer ?
#
loop_
_entity_poly.entity_id
_entity_poly.type
_entity_poly.pdbx_seq_one_letter_code
_entity_poly.pdbx_strand_id
1 'polypeptide(L)'
;MPDDDRSTGRQPQPEGQPSEPAFRRPYPAPSRAGYGYRNAGRRSAAVPPELLEDRTRRLSEVLLPAAVILAGVLIVVAFGFIISGTARDKKQAMPPVQPPALADVPLNPPDQFPIPLPSASDSPSPTPSKSASKPPTSKPPAPFTGSVTIARTAIPAGVNLANEGTRDWVHWGEQGTFSMERKADGDFAILEGPPTAPRFRHAFSPQRFVWSGGSPVSNSDGTPTGIRTCGKGNGFTLSAPAGTSTSTLKVYVGALAGRGKLTAKLSTGGPTATASFEERGSNLATVAFVVTYRAPKSGKINLSWVTEDSFDSDCGGVALEAATLR
;
A
#
# COMPACT_ATOMS: atom_id res chain seq x y z
N MET A 1 -72.22 4.67 -7.95
CA MET A 1 -73.57 4.33 -8.44
C MET A 1 -74.52 4.32 -7.27
N PRO A 2 -75.73 4.87 -7.40
CA PRO A 2 -76.19 5.82 -8.44
C PRO A 2 -76.10 7.27 -7.85
N ASP A 3 -76.79 8.34 -8.25
CA ASP A 3 -77.75 8.63 -9.33
C ASP A 3 -77.50 10.06 -9.87
N ASP A 4 -78.13 10.44 -10.98
CA ASP A 4 -78.21 11.80 -11.56
C ASP A 4 -79.37 12.63 -10.89
N ASP A 5 -79.84 13.84 -11.28
CA ASP A 5 -79.88 14.54 -12.57
C ASP A 5 -80.19 16.07 -12.45
N ARG A 6 -80.33 16.74 -13.61
CA ARG A 6 -80.32 18.19 -13.92
C ARG A 6 -81.57 19.01 -13.59
N SER A 7 -81.37 20.35 -13.58
CA SER A 7 -82.26 21.38 -14.18
C SER A 7 -81.38 22.60 -14.53
N THR A 8 -81.17 23.12 -15.75
CA THR A 8 -81.96 23.48 -16.96
C THR A 8 -82.53 24.91 -17.00
N GLY A 9 -82.18 25.66 -18.07
CA GLY A 9 -82.73 26.98 -18.45
C GLY A 9 -81.84 28.19 -18.13
N ARG A 10 -81.76 29.25 -18.94
CA ARG A 10 -82.34 29.52 -20.28
C ARG A 10 -81.60 30.73 -20.91
N GLN A 11 -81.25 30.66 -22.19
CA GLN A 11 -80.87 31.83 -23.02
C GLN A 11 -82.09 32.29 -23.84
N PRO A 12 -82.17 33.58 -24.23
CA PRO A 12 -82.07 33.88 -25.68
C PRO A 12 -81.35 35.19 -26.05
N GLN A 13 -80.95 35.26 -27.33
CA GLN A 13 -80.47 36.40 -28.13
C GLN A 13 -81.68 37.14 -28.80
N PRO A 14 -81.61 38.05 -29.81
CA PRO A 14 -80.46 38.55 -30.62
C PRO A 14 -80.39 40.09 -30.94
N GLU A 15 -79.34 40.44 -31.70
CA GLU A 15 -79.26 41.43 -32.83
C GLU A 15 -79.33 42.97 -32.65
N GLY A 16 -78.43 43.66 -33.38
CA GLY A 16 -78.39 45.13 -33.52
C GLY A 16 -77.08 45.71 -34.11
N GLN A 17 -76.96 45.78 -35.44
CA GLN A 17 -75.95 46.53 -36.23
C GLN A 17 -76.65 47.06 -37.52
N PRO A 18 -76.12 47.99 -38.35
CA PRO A 18 -74.78 48.64 -38.33
C PRO A 18 -74.78 50.17 -38.57
N SER A 19 -73.61 50.82 -38.52
CA SER A 19 -73.23 51.94 -39.42
C SER A 19 -71.73 52.29 -39.35
N GLU A 20 -71.16 52.65 -40.50
CA GLU A 20 -69.78 53.12 -40.77
C GLU A 20 -69.92 54.27 -41.81
N PRO A 21 -68.86 54.96 -42.33
CA PRO A 21 -67.43 54.97 -41.97
C PRO A 21 -66.78 56.38 -41.85
N ALA A 22 -65.50 56.48 -41.43
CA ALA A 22 -64.55 57.52 -41.91
C ALA A 22 -63.06 57.32 -41.51
N PHE A 23 -62.26 56.79 -42.44
CA PHE A 23 -60.88 57.21 -42.80
C PHE A 23 -59.98 57.97 -41.78
N ARG A 24 -58.84 57.36 -41.38
CA ARG A 24 -57.51 57.50 -42.05
C ARG A 24 -56.45 56.53 -41.47
N ARG A 25 -55.41 56.24 -42.29
CA ARG A 25 -54.36 55.20 -42.18
C ARG A 25 -53.00 55.80 -41.69
N PRO A 26 -51.89 55.02 -41.55
CA PRO A 26 -51.69 53.68 -40.95
C PRO A 26 -50.41 53.56 -40.07
N TYR A 27 -50.28 52.47 -39.30
CA TYR A 27 -48.96 51.89 -38.94
C TYR A 27 -48.53 50.85 -39.99
N PRO A 28 -47.24 50.74 -40.35
CA PRO A 28 -46.75 49.70 -41.28
C PRO A 28 -46.53 48.35 -40.59
N ALA A 29 -46.97 47.27 -41.24
CA ALA A 29 -46.67 45.89 -40.85
C ALA A 29 -45.47 45.34 -41.65
N PRO A 30 -44.69 44.37 -41.12
CA PRO A 30 -43.61 43.74 -41.85
C PRO A 30 -44.13 42.71 -42.87
N SER A 31 -43.66 42.81 -44.11
CA SER A 31 -43.98 41.88 -45.20
C SER A 31 -43.26 40.54 -45.07
N ARG A 32 -43.95 39.43 -45.37
CA ARG A 32 -43.38 38.07 -45.36
C ARG A 32 -43.61 37.38 -46.71
N ALA A 33 -42.57 37.26 -47.54
CA ALA A 33 -42.52 36.37 -48.69
C ALA A 33 -41.06 36.13 -49.14
N GLY A 34 -40.73 34.91 -49.58
CA GLY A 34 -39.43 34.61 -50.18
C GLY A 34 -38.72 33.37 -49.64
N TYR A 35 -39.29 32.18 -49.84
CA TYR A 35 -38.49 30.95 -49.76
C TYR A 35 -37.51 30.91 -50.94
N GLY A 36 -36.22 30.93 -50.65
CA GLY A 36 -35.15 30.89 -51.65
C GLY A 36 -33.98 30.05 -51.18
N TYR A 37 -34.00 28.75 -51.45
CA TYR A 37 -32.83 27.89 -51.28
C TYR A 37 -31.76 28.28 -52.32
N ARG A 38 -30.67 28.91 -51.87
CA ARG A 38 -29.43 29.01 -52.65
C ARG A 38 -28.26 28.54 -51.78
N ASN A 39 -27.59 27.49 -52.24
CA ASN A 39 -26.35 27.00 -51.66
C ASN A 39 -25.26 28.10 -51.75
N ALA A 40 -24.72 28.51 -50.60
CA ALA A 40 -23.56 29.38 -50.53
C ALA A 40 -22.69 29.02 -49.31
N GLY A 41 -21.54 28.40 -49.58
CA GLY A 41 -20.35 28.40 -48.72
C GLY A 41 -20.47 27.80 -47.30
N ARG A 42 -19.85 26.63 -47.10
CA ARG A 42 -19.35 26.26 -45.76
C ARG A 42 -18.37 27.34 -45.28
N ARG A 43 -18.81 28.22 -44.37
CA ARG A 43 -17.91 28.89 -43.43
C ARG A 43 -17.77 27.97 -42.22
N SER A 44 -16.59 27.38 -42.05
CA SER A 44 -16.24 26.66 -40.83
C SER A 44 -16.48 27.56 -39.63
N ALA A 45 -17.04 27.00 -38.56
CA ALA A 45 -17.12 27.72 -37.28
C ALA A 45 -15.69 28.12 -36.87
N ALA A 46 -15.47 29.42 -36.68
CA ALA A 46 -14.20 29.91 -36.16
C ALA A 46 -14.09 29.44 -34.70
N VAL A 47 -13.20 28.48 -34.46
CA VAL A 47 -12.90 27.99 -33.11
C VAL A 47 -12.26 29.15 -32.33
N PRO A 48 -12.75 29.48 -31.11
CA PRO A 48 -12.10 30.48 -30.26
C PRO A 48 -10.61 30.15 -30.06
N PRO A 49 -9.69 31.13 -30.10
CA PRO A 49 -8.26 30.88 -30.00
C PRO A 49 -7.87 30.15 -28.71
N GLU A 50 -8.59 30.37 -27.61
CA GLU A 50 -8.33 29.69 -26.32
C GLU A 50 -8.52 28.15 -26.38
N LEU A 51 -9.41 27.63 -27.23
CA LEU A 51 -9.55 26.18 -27.44
C LEU A 51 -8.43 25.57 -28.29
N LEU A 52 -7.67 26.39 -29.02
CA LEU A 52 -6.46 25.95 -29.71
C LEU A 52 -5.27 25.94 -28.75
N GLU A 53 -5.14 26.96 -27.90
CA GLU A 53 -4.07 27.05 -26.89
C GLU A 53 -4.12 25.91 -25.85
N ASP A 54 -5.30 25.59 -25.31
CA ASP A 54 -5.45 24.47 -24.36
C ASP A 54 -5.06 23.12 -24.98
N ARG A 55 -5.33 22.93 -26.28
CA ARG A 55 -4.94 21.73 -27.02
C ARG A 55 -3.43 21.61 -27.21
N THR A 56 -2.74 22.73 -27.46
CA THR A 56 -1.26 22.73 -27.52
C THR A 56 -0.61 22.47 -26.16
N ARG A 57 -1.14 23.05 -25.05
CA ARG A 57 -0.61 22.80 -23.70
C ARG A 57 -0.69 21.31 -23.32
N ARG A 58 -1.84 20.68 -23.54
CA ARG A 58 -2.04 19.24 -23.28
C ARG A 58 -1.12 18.33 -24.10
N LEU A 59 -0.74 18.72 -25.33
CA LEU A 59 0.21 17.94 -26.13
C LEU A 59 1.64 18.04 -25.58
N SER A 60 2.09 19.23 -25.14
CA SER A 60 3.41 19.38 -24.51
C SER A 60 3.53 18.59 -23.20
N GLU A 61 2.48 18.52 -22.38
CA GLU A 61 2.47 17.76 -21.11
C GLU A 61 2.57 16.24 -21.30
N VAL A 62 2.15 15.69 -22.44
CA VAL A 62 2.23 14.25 -22.74
C VAL A 62 3.51 13.88 -23.49
N LEU A 63 4.02 14.77 -24.36
CA LEU A 63 5.22 14.50 -25.17
C LEU A 63 6.52 14.54 -24.35
N LEU A 64 6.63 15.43 -23.35
CA LEU A 64 7.81 15.53 -22.48
C LEU A 64 8.07 14.26 -21.64
N PRO A 65 7.11 13.69 -20.88
CA PRO A 65 7.35 12.46 -20.12
C PRO A 65 7.57 11.24 -21.01
N ALA A 66 6.88 11.14 -22.17
CA ALA A 66 7.05 10.02 -23.10
C ALA A 66 8.49 9.94 -23.66
N ALA A 67 9.10 11.08 -23.99
CA ALA A 67 10.48 11.13 -24.46
C ALA A 67 11.49 10.69 -23.38
N VAL A 68 11.29 11.09 -22.12
CA VAL A 68 12.16 10.72 -20.99
C VAL A 68 12.06 9.22 -20.69
N ILE A 69 10.85 8.64 -20.73
CA ILE A 69 10.65 7.19 -20.56
C ILE A 69 11.38 6.41 -21.66
N LEU A 70 11.24 6.84 -22.92
CA LEU A 70 11.84 6.15 -24.06
C LEU A 70 13.38 6.22 -24.04
N ALA A 71 13.94 7.38 -23.66
CA ALA A 71 15.38 7.53 -23.42
C ALA A 71 15.88 6.63 -22.28
N GLY A 72 15.15 6.56 -21.16
CA GLY A 72 15.48 5.68 -20.03
C GLY A 72 15.49 4.20 -20.40
N VAL A 73 14.48 3.74 -21.16
CA VAL A 73 14.41 2.35 -21.65
C VAL A 73 15.60 2.02 -22.56
N LEU A 74 15.98 2.92 -23.48
CA LEU A 74 17.14 2.71 -24.37
C LEU A 74 18.46 2.59 -23.59
N ILE A 75 18.67 3.41 -22.55
CA ILE A 75 19.86 3.33 -21.69
C ILE A 75 19.92 1.98 -20.95
N VAL A 76 18.80 1.50 -20.41
CA VAL A 76 18.72 0.20 -19.71
C VAL A 76 19.00 -0.96 -20.66
N VAL A 77 18.45 -0.94 -21.88
CA VAL A 77 18.71 -1.97 -22.91
C VAL A 77 20.19 -1.97 -23.33
N ALA A 78 20.80 -0.80 -23.51
CA ALA A 78 22.23 -0.68 -23.85
C ALA A 78 23.12 -1.24 -22.73
N PHE A 79 22.86 -0.90 -21.46
CA PHE A 79 23.58 -1.45 -20.31
C PHE A 79 23.40 -2.97 -20.18
N GLY A 80 22.19 -3.49 -20.41
CA GLY A 80 21.91 -4.93 -20.40
C GLY A 80 22.74 -5.71 -21.43
N PHE A 81 22.94 -5.13 -22.63
CA PHE A 81 23.78 -5.73 -23.67
C PHE A 81 25.28 -5.73 -23.31
N ILE A 82 25.79 -4.62 -22.75
CA ILE A 82 27.20 -4.51 -22.33
C ILE A 82 27.52 -5.52 -21.21
N ILE A 83 26.64 -5.66 -20.23
CA ILE A 83 26.82 -6.62 -19.13
C ILE A 83 26.73 -8.08 -19.63
N SER A 84 25.83 -8.36 -20.58
CA SER A 84 25.68 -9.71 -21.15
C SER A 84 26.87 -10.15 -22.02
N GLY A 85 27.62 -9.21 -22.59
CA GLY A 85 28.86 -9.51 -23.33
C GLY A 85 29.97 -10.04 -22.43
N THR A 86 30.21 -9.39 -21.28
CA THR A 86 31.32 -9.73 -20.37
C THR A 86 31.11 -11.04 -19.60
N ALA A 87 29.86 -11.54 -19.52
CA ALA A 87 29.51 -12.76 -18.80
C ALA A 87 29.86 -14.06 -19.54
N ARG A 88 30.24 -14.01 -20.83
CA ARG A 88 30.55 -15.22 -21.63
C ARG A 88 31.99 -15.73 -21.47
N ASP A 89 32.95 -14.89 -21.08
CA ASP A 89 34.37 -15.26 -21.03
C ASP A 89 34.87 -15.88 -19.71
N LYS A 90 34.01 -16.04 -18.69
CA LYS A 90 34.40 -16.55 -17.36
C LYS A 90 33.80 -17.92 -17.00
N LYS A 91 33.72 -18.84 -17.96
CA LYS A 91 33.34 -20.25 -17.73
C LYS A 91 34.34 -21.25 -18.32
N GLN A 92 35.57 -21.25 -17.79
CA GLN A 92 36.47 -22.41 -17.89
C GLN A 92 37.48 -22.43 -16.73
N ALA A 93 37.97 -23.63 -16.40
CA ALA A 93 38.93 -23.97 -15.33
C ALA A 93 38.45 -23.86 -13.86
N MET A 94 37.88 -24.96 -13.35
CA MET A 94 38.08 -25.40 -11.95
C MET A 94 38.70 -26.82 -11.99
N PRO A 95 39.79 -27.10 -11.25
CA PRO A 95 40.36 -28.44 -11.16
C PRO A 95 39.58 -29.35 -10.18
N PRO A 96 39.62 -30.68 -10.33
CA PRO A 96 38.85 -31.61 -9.50
C PRO A 96 39.45 -31.80 -8.09
N VAL A 97 38.57 -32.00 -7.11
CA VAL A 97 38.92 -32.27 -5.70
C VAL A 97 39.20 -33.76 -5.50
N GLN A 98 40.32 -34.10 -4.84
CA GLN A 98 40.64 -35.46 -4.39
C GLN A 98 40.19 -35.66 -2.92
N PRO A 99 39.68 -36.84 -2.54
CA PRO A 99 39.40 -37.18 -1.14
C PRO A 99 40.68 -37.62 -0.39
N PRO A 100 40.77 -37.39 0.94
CA PRO A 100 41.91 -37.84 1.75
C PRO A 100 41.90 -39.36 1.98
N ALA A 101 43.10 -39.97 2.02
CA ALA A 101 43.30 -41.40 2.20
C ALA A 101 43.43 -41.82 3.68
N LEU A 102 43.29 -43.13 3.90
CA LEU A 102 43.21 -43.82 5.19
C LEU A 102 44.57 -44.40 5.62
N ALA A 103 45.04 -44.10 6.84
CA ALA A 103 46.16 -44.74 7.57
C ALA A 103 46.30 -44.05 8.95
N ASP A 104 46.81 -44.61 10.05
CA ASP A 104 47.01 -45.99 10.50
C ASP A 104 47.09 -45.92 12.04
N VAL A 105 46.53 -46.89 12.78
CA VAL A 105 46.61 -46.91 14.26
C VAL A 105 47.21 -48.23 14.74
N PRO A 106 48.39 -48.24 15.38
CA PRO A 106 49.04 -49.48 15.79
C PRO A 106 48.52 -50.04 17.13
N LEU A 107 48.13 -51.30 17.03
CA LEU A 107 48.13 -52.42 17.99
C LEU A 107 48.53 -52.20 19.47
N ASN A 108 47.70 -52.78 20.32
CA ASN A 108 47.83 -53.01 21.76
C ASN A 108 48.91 -54.08 22.13
N PRO A 109 49.46 -54.06 23.36
CA PRO A 109 49.92 -55.26 24.06
C PRO A 109 49.15 -55.55 25.38
N PRO A 110 49.17 -56.79 25.91
CA PRO A 110 48.12 -57.28 26.83
C PRO A 110 48.55 -57.52 28.30
N ASP A 111 47.57 -58.03 29.07
CA ASP A 111 47.66 -58.82 30.30
C ASP A 111 48.13 -58.20 31.63
N GLN A 112 47.21 -58.17 32.61
CA GLN A 112 47.49 -58.66 33.97
C GLN A 112 46.21 -59.13 34.70
N PHE A 113 46.40 -60.05 35.66
CA PHE A 113 45.42 -61.05 36.11
C PHE A 113 44.54 -60.63 37.32
N PRO A 114 43.40 -61.31 37.57
CA PRO A 114 42.51 -61.02 38.69
C PRO A 114 42.94 -61.70 40.02
N ILE A 115 42.58 -61.10 41.16
CA ILE A 115 42.75 -61.67 42.51
C ILE A 115 41.41 -61.58 43.27
N PRO A 116 40.94 -62.67 43.94
CA PRO A 116 39.60 -62.73 44.55
C PRO A 116 39.51 -62.24 46.00
N LEU A 117 38.26 -62.08 46.48
CA LEU A 117 37.86 -61.72 47.85
C LEU A 117 38.32 -62.73 48.92
N PRO A 118 38.30 -62.29 50.20
CA PRO A 118 37.48 -62.98 51.21
C PRO A 118 36.35 -62.11 51.77
N SER A 119 35.33 -62.78 52.34
CA SER A 119 34.04 -62.21 52.77
C SER A 119 33.87 -62.10 54.29
N ALA A 120 32.79 -61.40 54.70
CA ALA A 120 32.24 -61.25 56.06
C ALA A 120 32.99 -60.26 56.99
N SER A 121 32.32 -59.53 57.90
CA SER A 121 30.99 -59.77 58.47
C SER A 121 30.25 -58.50 58.95
N ASP A 122 28.92 -58.63 59.01
CA ASP A 122 27.93 -57.99 59.89
C ASP A 122 27.59 -56.48 59.84
N SER A 123 26.28 -56.25 60.06
CA SER A 123 25.53 -55.00 59.99
C SER A 123 25.22 -54.47 61.41
N PRO A 124 24.88 -53.18 61.58
CA PRO A 124 23.44 -52.88 61.66
C PRO A 124 22.97 -51.59 60.95
N SER A 125 21.79 -51.70 60.35
CA SER A 125 20.91 -50.61 59.87
C SER A 125 20.30 -49.77 61.01
N PRO A 126 19.53 -48.69 60.72
CA PRO A 126 19.70 -47.66 59.68
C PRO A 126 19.55 -46.22 60.23
N THR A 127 20.11 -45.23 59.53
CA THR A 127 19.73 -43.82 59.69
C THR A 127 19.03 -43.35 58.41
N PRO A 128 17.87 -42.65 58.46
CA PRO A 128 17.18 -42.19 57.26
C PRO A 128 17.91 -40.99 56.63
N SER A 129 18.98 -41.28 55.89
CA SER A 129 19.60 -40.30 54.99
C SER A 129 18.57 -39.87 53.96
N LYS A 130 18.15 -38.61 54.04
CA LYS A 130 17.18 -37.97 53.14
C LYS A 130 17.59 -38.27 51.70
N SER A 131 16.67 -38.86 50.93
CA SER A 131 16.86 -39.14 49.52
C SER A 131 17.39 -37.90 48.81
N ALA A 132 18.62 -37.98 48.31
CA ALA A 132 19.22 -36.95 47.48
C ALA A 132 18.48 -36.94 46.15
N SER A 133 17.38 -36.18 46.10
CA SER A 133 16.55 -36.08 44.91
C SER A 133 17.43 -35.60 43.75
N LYS A 134 17.60 -36.48 42.76
CA LYS A 134 18.34 -36.21 41.52
C LYS A 134 17.88 -34.85 40.97
N PRO A 135 18.77 -33.88 40.71
CA PRO A 135 18.36 -32.60 40.16
C PRO A 135 17.50 -32.85 38.91
N PRO A 136 16.32 -32.22 38.81
CA PRO A 136 15.50 -32.40 37.62
C PRO A 136 16.33 -31.94 36.43
N THR A 137 16.56 -32.83 35.47
CA THR A 137 17.26 -32.51 34.22
C THR A 137 16.40 -31.51 33.47
N SER A 138 16.68 -30.22 33.67
CA SER A 138 15.95 -29.15 33.04
C SER A 138 16.13 -29.28 31.53
N LYS A 139 15.02 -29.55 30.84
CA LYS A 139 14.97 -29.52 29.38
C LYS A 139 15.55 -28.16 28.93
N PRO A 140 16.55 -28.14 28.03
CA PRO A 140 17.12 -26.88 27.55
C PRO A 140 16.02 -25.92 27.09
N PRO A 141 16.10 -24.61 27.43
CA PRO A 141 15.12 -23.64 26.98
C PRO A 141 14.96 -23.71 25.45
N ALA A 142 13.72 -23.70 24.98
CA ALA A 142 13.45 -23.68 23.55
C ALA A 142 14.12 -22.43 22.93
N PRO A 143 14.80 -22.56 21.78
CA PRO A 143 15.49 -21.42 21.17
C PRO A 143 14.47 -20.32 20.84
N PHE A 144 14.80 -19.08 21.18
CA PHE A 144 13.98 -17.93 20.81
C PHE A 144 13.88 -17.86 19.28
N THR A 145 12.66 -17.89 18.74
CA THR A 145 12.40 -17.85 17.29
C THR A 145 12.04 -16.45 16.79
N GLY A 146 11.97 -15.46 17.69
CA GLY A 146 11.51 -14.11 17.40
C GLY A 146 10.17 -13.80 18.08
N SER A 147 9.83 -12.51 18.12
CA SER A 147 8.50 -12.03 18.52
C SER A 147 8.00 -10.97 17.55
N VAL A 148 6.69 -10.98 17.31
CA VAL A 148 5.96 -9.98 16.52
C VAL A 148 4.60 -9.79 17.19
N THR A 149 4.24 -8.55 17.52
CA THR A 149 2.91 -8.17 17.99
C THR A 149 2.41 -6.97 17.20
N ILE A 150 1.09 -6.88 17.02
CA ILE A 150 0.44 -5.75 16.32
C ILE A 150 -0.61 -5.18 17.26
N ALA A 151 -0.54 -3.89 17.54
CA ALA A 151 -1.59 -3.14 18.23
C ALA A 151 -2.22 -2.12 17.26
N ARG A 152 -3.54 -1.93 17.33
CA ARG A 152 -4.27 -0.91 16.57
C ARG A 152 -4.44 0.33 17.45
N THR A 153 -4.18 1.53 16.92
CA THR A 153 -4.36 2.79 17.65
C THR A 153 -4.97 3.87 16.76
N ALA A 154 -5.73 4.79 17.36
CA ALA A 154 -6.24 5.97 16.68
C ALA A 154 -5.10 6.90 16.25
N ILE A 155 -5.35 7.70 15.21
CA ILE A 155 -4.38 8.67 14.70
C ILE A 155 -4.83 10.08 15.10
N PRO A 156 -3.97 10.93 15.69
CA PRO A 156 -4.28 12.34 15.92
C PRO A 156 -4.47 13.10 14.61
N ALA A 157 -5.14 14.26 14.64
CA ALA A 157 -5.39 15.08 13.46
C ALA A 157 -4.11 15.54 12.74
N GLY A 158 -3.01 15.75 13.47
CA GLY A 158 -1.68 16.02 12.94
C GLY A 158 -0.67 14.96 13.40
N VAL A 159 0.14 14.45 12.49
CA VAL A 159 1.18 13.44 12.75
C VAL A 159 2.54 13.98 12.32
N ASN A 160 3.47 14.16 13.26
CA ASN A 160 4.84 14.55 12.96
C ASN A 160 5.72 13.31 12.77
N LEU A 161 6.05 13.02 11.51
CA LEU A 161 6.83 11.83 11.11
C LEU A 161 8.28 11.91 11.58
N ALA A 162 8.88 13.10 11.59
CA ALA A 162 10.25 13.31 12.05
C ALA A 162 10.40 13.09 13.56
N ASN A 163 9.38 13.45 14.36
CA ASN A 163 9.37 13.21 15.80
C ASN A 163 9.11 11.74 16.17
N GLU A 164 8.27 11.03 15.39
CA GLU A 164 7.95 9.62 15.65
C GLU A 164 9.00 8.64 15.12
N GLY A 165 9.49 8.89 13.90
CA GLY A 165 10.42 8.02 13.17
C GLY A 165 11.87 8.42 13.39
N THR A 166 12.34 8.31 14.63
CA THR A 166 13.71 8.72 15.00
C THR A 166 14.79 7.97 14.23
N ARG A 167 14.51 6.73 13.82
CA ARG A 167 15.41 5.94 12.96
C ARG A 167 15.14 6.18 11.48
N ASP A 168 13.90 6.02 11.05
CA ASP A 168 13.45 6.26 9.68
C ASP A 168 11.96 6.59 9.65
N TRP A 169 11.53 7.32 8.62
CA TRP A 169 10.12 7.54 8.31
C TRP A 169 9.95 7.66 6.79
N VAL A 170 8.77 7.25 6.32
CA VAL A 170 8.35 7.34 4.93
C VAL A 170 6.93 7.86 4.88
N HIS A 171 6.66 8.78 3.97
CA HIS A 171 5.36 9.23 3.52
C HIS A 171 5.20 8.87 2.05
N TRP A 172 3.97 8.60 1.62
CA TRP A 172 3.67 8.25 0.23
C TRP A 172 2.71 9.25 -0.40
N GLY A 173 3.05 9.70 -1.61
CA GLY A 173 2.08 10.38 -2.46
C GLY A 173 2.00 11.89 -2.32
N GLU A 174 2.98 12.59 -1.71
CA GLU A 174 2.95 14.05 -1.66
C GLU A 174 2.92 14.66 -3.07
N GLN A 175 3.86 14.26 -3.93
CA GLN A 175 4.05 14.84 -5.26
C GLN A 175 3.42 14.01 -6.40
N GLY A 176 3.05 12.75 -6.17
CA GLY A 176 2.45 11.91 -7.21
C GLY A 176 2.20 10.45 -6.80
N THR A 177 1.49 9.67 -7.61
CA THR A 177 1.14 8.25 -7.32
C THR A 177 2.32 7.35 -6.95
N PHE A 178 3.53 7.70 -7.39
CA PHE A 178 4.77 6.98 -7.10
C PHE A 178 5.80 7.82 -6.32
N SER A 179 5.42 8.98 -5.79
CA SER A 179 6.31 9.76 -4.93
C SER A 179 6.38 9.11 -3.55
N MET A 180 7.58 9.19 -2.96
CA MET A 180 7.92 8.60 -1.68
C MET A 180 8.88 9.57 -0.99
N GLU A 181 8.39 10.24 0.02
CA GLU A 181 9.14 11.22 0.80
C GLU A 181 9.65 10.52 2.05
N ARG A 182 10.95 10.57 2.33
CA ARG A 182 11.54 9.85 3.47
C ARG A 182 12.56 10.68 4.23
N LYS A 183 12.88 10.25 5.46
CA LYS A 183 13.98 10.78 6.26
C LYS A 183 15.28 10.73 5.43
N ALA A 184 15.92 11.88 5.22
CA ALA A 184 17.08 11.98 4.33
C ALA A 184 18.28 11.15 4.82
N ASP A 185 18.41 11.00 6.14
CA ASP A 185 19.41 10.20 6.87
C ASP A 185 18.74 8.97 7.55
N GLY A 186 17.73 8.37 6.92
CA GLY A 186 16.99 7.21 7.43
C GLY A 186 17.56 5.83 7.06
N ASP A 187 18.75 5.77 6.44
CA ASP A 187 19.41 4.56 5.93
C ASP A 187 18.55 3.68 4.99
N PHE A 188 17.46 4.21 4.42
CA PHE A 188 16.45 3.46 3.68
C PHE A 188 15.92 2.24 4.46
N ALA A 189 15.77 2.39 5.79
CA ALA A 189 15.35 1.29 6.65
C ALA A 189 13.93 0.80 6.33
N ILE A 190 12.99 1.69 6.01
CA ILE A 190 11.64 1.33 5.55
C ILE A 190 11.63 1.29 4.02
N LEU A 191 11.30 0.12 3.47
CA LEU A 191 11.21 -0.12 2.02
C LEU A 191 9.80 -0.57 1.62
N GLU A 192 9.26 -0.02 0.54
CA GLU A 192 8.09 -0.56 -0.16
C GLU A 192 8.53 -1.66 -1.14
N GLY A 193 7.75 -2.75 -1.22
CA GLY A 193 7.89 -3.75 -2.28
C GLY A 193 7.21 -3.33 -3.59
N PRO A 194 7.19 -4.21 -4.61
CA PRO A 194 6.51 -3.93 -5.86
C PRO A 194 5.02 -3.62 -5.63
N PRO A 195 4.49 -2.49 -6.13
CA PRO A 195 3.08 -2.14 -5.92
C PRO A 195 2.16 -3.01 -6.76
N THR A 196 1.01 -3.39 -6.19
CA THR A 196 -0.07 -4.02 -7.00
C THR A 196 -0.81 -2.97 -7.84
N ALA A 197 -1.38 -3.38 -8.96
CA ALA A 197 -2.25 -2.54 -9.78
C ALA A 197 -3.74 -2.86 -9.51
N PRO A 198 -4.64 -1.87 -9.53
CA PRO A 198 -4.39 -0.46 -9.85
C PRO A 198 -3.92 0.33 -8.61
N ARG A 199 -3.11 1.38 -8.81
CA ARG A 199 -2.58 2.28 -7.76
C ARG A 199 -2.93 3.73 -8.10
N PHE A 200 -3.38 4.49 -7.11
CA PHE A 200 -3.77 5.90 -7.26
C PHE A 200 -3.26 6.74 -6.09
N ARG A 201 -2.81 7.96 -6.34
CA ARG A 201 -2.72 9.01 -5.32
C ARG A 201 -4.12 9.41 -4.85
N HIS A 202 -4.26 9.82 -3.59
CA HIS A 202 -5.42 10.56 -3.10
C HIS A 202 -4.99 11.75 -2.21
N ALA A 203 -5.98 12.56 -1.84
CA ALA A 203 -5.86 13.65 -0.87
C ALA A 203 -6.99 13.59 0.19
N PHE A 204 -7.54 12.39 0.41
CA PHE A 204 -8.73 12.14 1.24
C PHE A 204 -8.40 11.84 2.71
N SER A 205 -7.14 11.92 3.13
CA SER A 205 -6.75 11.55 4.50
C SER A 205 -7.38 12.52 5.50
N PRO A 206 -8.08 12.03 6.55
CA PRO A 206 -8.62 12.90 7.59
C PRO A 206 -7.52 13.49 8.49
N GLN A 207 -6.30 12.97 8.42
CA GLN A 207 -5.13 13.51 9.12
C GLN A 207 -4.28 14.42 8.24
N ARG A 208 -3.28 15.05 8.87
CA ARG A 208 -2.23 15.84 8.23
C ARG A 208 -0.87 15.30 8.66
N PHE A 209 -0.07 14.84 7.70
CA PHE A 209 1.29 14.39 7.93
C PHE A 209 2.25 15.58 7.77
N VAL A 210 3.07 15.80 8.79
CA VAL A 210 4.10 16.85 8.81
C VAL A 210 5.48 16.24 8.97
N TRP A 211 6.49 16.84 8.34
CA TRP A 211 7.88 16.43 8.51
C TRP A 211 8.86 17.57 8.22
N SER A 212 10.08 17.37 8.70
CA SER A 212 11.28 18.11 8.31
C SER A 212 12.43 17.11 8.09
N GLY A 213 13.49 17.54 7.39
CA GLY A 213 14.63 16.68 7.07
C GLY A 213 14.30 15.57 6.06
N GLY A 214 13.32 15.80 5.19
CA GLY A 214 12.88 14.86 4.16
C GLY A 214 13.68 14.89 2.86
N SER A 215 13.44 13.90 2.01
CA SER A 215 13.88 13.84 0.62
C SER A 215 12.88 13.01 -0.20
N PRO A 216 12.50 13.41 -1.43
CA PRO A 216 12.95 14.60 -2.16
C PRO A 216 12.32 15.92 -1.66
N VAL A 217 11.21 15.84 -0.91
CA VAL A 217 10.56 17.01 -0.29
C VAL A 217 11.12 17.23 1.11
N SER A 218 11.85 18.33 1.31
CA SER A 218 12.58 18.60 2.56
C SER A 218 11.68 18.80 3.78
N ASN A 219 10.52 19.43 3.61
CA ASN A 219 9.55 19.69 4.68
C ASN A 219 8.12 19.65 4.11
N SER A 220 7.14 19.28 4.94
CA SER A 220 5.71 19.49 4.64
C SER A 220 4.99 19.93 5.90
N ASP A 221 4.18 21.00 5.78
CA ASP A 221 3.47 21.64 6.89
C ASP A 221 2.12 20.95 7.22
N GLY A 222 1.73 19.92 6.46
CA GLY A 222 0.53 19.15 6.73
C GLY A 222 -0.16 18.66 5.47
N THR A 223 0.31 17.55 4.90
CA THR A 223 -0.32 16.95 3.72
C THR A 223 -1.41 15.92 4.09
N PRO A 224 -2.55 15.89 3.37
CA PRO A 224 -3.61 14.88 3.52
C PRO A 224 -3.49 13.74 2.51
N THR A 225 -2.31 13.54 1.94
CA THR A 225 -2.11 12.67 0.79
C THR A 225 -1.71 11.26 1.19
N GLY A 226 -1.90 10.35 0.24
CA GLY A 226 -1.61 8.94 0.39
C GLY A 226 -1.75 8.23 -0.94
N ILE A 227 -1.56 6.92 -0.91
CA ILE A 227 -1.70 6.01 -2.04
C ILE A 227 -2.75 4.93 -1.72
N ARG A 228 -3.59 4.60 -2.70
CA ARG A 228 -4.63 3.56 -2.57
C ARG A 228 -4.62 2.57 -3.72
N THR A 229 -5.08 1.36 -3.44
CA THR A 229 -5.31 0.29 -4.42
C THR A 229 -6.73 -0.23 -4.33
N CYS A 230 -7.37 -0.47 -5.47
CA CYS A 230 -8.75 -0.99 -5.54
C CYS A 230 -8.77 -2.52 -5.70
N GLY A 231 -9.83 -3.16 -5.21
CA GLY A 231 -10.13 -4.56 -5.48
C GLY A 231 -9.46 -5.56 -4.54
N LYS A 232 -10.12 -6.71 -4.38
CA LYS A 232 -9.68 -7.83 -3.53
C LYS A 232 -8.35 -8.41 -4.02
N GLY A 233 -7.44 -8.68 -3.10
CA GLY A 233 -6.09 -9.20 -3.38
C GLY A 233 -5.03 -8.13 -3.66
N ASN A 234 -5.44 -6.88 -3.94
CA ASN A 234 -4.52 -5.76 -4.14
C ASN A 234 -4.16 -5.07 -2.82
N GLY A 235 -3.00 -4.43 -2.78
CA GLY A 235 -2.48 -3.75 -1.59
C GLY A 235 -0.99 -3.43 -1.68
N PHE A 236 -0.35 -3.37 -0.51
CA PHE A 236 1.01 -2.90 -0.32
C PHE A 236 1.84 -3.93 0.44
N THR A 237 3.14 -3.94 0.17
CA THR A 237 4.11 -4.70 0.97
C THR A 237 5.20 -3.77 1.45
N LEU A 238 5.61 -3.93 2.71
CA LEU A 238 6.67 -3.13 3.34
C LEU A 238 7.70 -4.06 3.98
N SER A 239 8.94 -3.60 4.12
CA SER A 239 9.93 -4.28 4.96
C SER A 239 10.79 -3.31 5.76
N ALA A 240 11.27 -3.75 6.91
CA ALA A 240 12.22 -3.02 7.75
C ALA A 240 13.25 -3.96 8.40
N PRO A 241 14.46 -3.49 8.76
CA PRO A 241 15.45 -4.26 9.51
C PRO A 241 14.88 -4.85 10.79
N ALA A 242 15.24 -6.11 11.07
CA ALA A 242 14.97 -6.78 12.32
C ALA A 242 16.26 -7.37 12.90
N GLY A 243 16.48 -7.15 14.20
CA GLY A 243 17.67 -7.62 14.90
C GLY A 243 17.34 -8.17 16.28
N THR A 244 18.37 -8.39 17.09
CA THR A 244 18.27 -8.93 18.45
C THR A 244 17.78 -7.93 19.50
N SER A 245 17.63 -6.66 19.12
CA SER A 245 16.93 -5.61 19.87
C SER A 245 15.48 -5.50 19.42
N THR A 246 14.60 -5.06 20.32
CA THR A 246 13.20 -4.75 19.97
C THR A 246 13.15 -3.46 19.15
N SER A 247 12.45 -3.49 18.02
CA SER A 247 12.11 -2.32 17.22
C SER A 247 10.59 -2.15 17.14
N THR A 248 10.14 -0.96 16.76
CA THR A 248 8.72 -0.67 16.52
C THR A 248 8.55 0.05 15.19
N LEU A 249 7.79 -0.58 14.30
CA LEU A 249 7.33 0.00 13.03
C LEU A 249 5.85 0.37 13.18
N LYS A 250 5.53 1.65 13.12
CA LYS A 250 4.16 2.15 13.08
C LYS A 250 3.79 2.44 11.63
N VAL A 251 2.66 1.92 11.16
CA VAL A 251 2.19 2.11 9.77
C VAL A 251 0.81 2.72 9.77
N TYR A 252 0.65 3.79 9.01
CA TYR A 252 -0.58 4.54 8.81
C TYR A 252 -1.26 4.05 7.54
N VAL A 253 -2.43 3.42 7.71
CA VAL A 253 -3.16 2.78 6.62
C VAL A 253 -4.62 3.24 6.60
N GLY A 254 -5.27 3.07 5.46
CA GLY A 254 -6.69 3.34 5.30
C GLY A 254 -7.47 2.23 4.63
N ALA A 255 -8.79 2.36 4.71
CA ALA A 255 -9.77 1.55 4.02
C ALA A 255 -10.90 2.45 3.51
N LEU A 256 -11.43 2.16 2.32
CA LEU A 256 -12.56 2.84 1.71
C LEU A 256 -13.41 1.75 1.07
N ALA A 257 -14.66 1.62 1.50
CA ALA A 257 -15.57 0.54 1.11
C ALA A 257 -14.89 -0.83 0.97
N GLY A 258 -14.09 -1.22 1.97
CA GLY A 258 -13.28 -2.44 1.95
C GLY A 258 -12.78 -2.86 3.32
N ARG A 259 -12.34 -4.11 3.41
CA ARG A 259 -11.62 -4.67 4.55
C ARG A 259 -10.20 -4.98 4.14
N GLY A 260 -9.24 -4.34 4.80
CA GLY A 260 -7.83 -4.66 4.68
C GLY A 260 -7.35 -5.60 5.79
N LYS A 261 -6.36 -6.42 5.46
CA LYS A 261 -5.66 -7.34 6.36
C LYS A 261 -4.17 -7.03 6.39
N LEU A 262 -3.65 -6.75 7.58
CA LEU A 262 -2.22 -6.60 7.85
C LEU A 262 -1.67 -7.96 8.29
N THR A 263 -0.58 -8.40 7.67
CA THR A 263 0.18 -9.59 8.05
C THR A 263 1.65 -9.20 8.24
N ALA A 264 2.24 -9.51 9.39
CA ALA A 264 3.65 -9.25 9.70
C ALA A 264 4.40 -10.55 9.99
N LYS A 265 5.56 -10.74 9.33
CA LYS A 265 6.40 -11.96 9.41
C LYS A 265 7.88 -11.62 9.46
N LEU A 266 8.64 -12.29 10.33
CA LEU A 266 10.10 -12.20 10.34
C LEU A 266 10.72 -13.07 9.23
N SER A 267 11.74 -12.54 8.54
CA SER A 267 12.49 -13.29 7.52
C SER A 267 13.33 -14.43 8.10
N THR A 268 13.53 -14.44 9.41
CA THR A 268 14.25 -15.47 10.17
C THR A 268 13.38 -16.69 10.51
N GLY A 269 12.11 -16.70 10.10
CA GLY A 269 11.09 -17.57 10.68
C GLY A 269 10.61 -17.05 12.05
N GLY A 270 9.69 -17.79 12.67
CA GLY A 270 9.05 -17.41 13.94
C GLY A 270 7.54 -17.15 13.79
N PRO A 271 6.91 -16.50 14.79
CA PRO A 271 5.47 -16.24 14.77
C PRO A 271 5.07 -15.27 13.65
N THR A 272 3.87 -15.48 13.10
CA THR A 272 3.18 -14.53 12.23
C THR A 272 2.15 -13.76 13.08
N ALA A 273 2.10 -12.44 12.95
CA ALA A 273 1.05 -11.62 13.53
C ALA A 273 0.12 -11.09 12.43
N THR A 274 -1.17 -10.95 12.73
CA THR A 274 -2.17 -10.40 11.80
C THR A 274 -3.12 -9.44 12.51
N ALA A 275 -3.57 -8.41 11.79
CA ALA A 275 -4.66 -7.53 12.19
C ALA A 275 -5.53 -7.19 10.98
N SER A 276 -6.72 -6.62 11.20
CA SER A 276 -7.58 -6.14 10.12
C SER A 276 -8.18 -4.77 10.46
N PHE A 277 -8.60 -4.06 9.43
CA PHE A 277 -9.38 -2.83 9.55
C PHE A 277 -10.37 -2.77 8.39
N GLU A 278 -11.61 -2.41 8.71
CA GLU A 278 -12.77 -2.43 7.82
C GLU A 278 -13.45 -1.07 7.84
N GLU A 279 -13.79 -0.56 6.66
CA GLU A 279 -14.66 0.59 6.44
C GLU A 279 -15.67 0.23 5.35
N ARG A 280 -16.95 0.54 5.56
CA ARG A 280 -18.03 0.21 4.61
C ARG A 280 -18.57 1.42 3.86
N GLY A 281 -18.31 2.63 4.35
CA GLY A 281 -18.65 3.87 3.67
C GLY A 281 -17.72 4.19 2.51
N SER A 282 -18.13 5.17 1.71
CA SER A 282 -17.40 5.72 0.57
C SER A 282 -16.32 6.74 0.94
N ASN A 283 -16.20 7.09 2.22
CA ASN A 283 -15.13 7.96 2.73
C ASN A 283 -13.92 7.10 3.16
N LEU A 284 -12.72 7.66 2.99
CA LEU A 284 -11.50 7.03 3.50
C LEU A 284 -11.46 7.14 5.03
N ALA A 285 -11.54 6.00 5.71
CA ALA A 285 -11.20 5.90 7.12
C ALA A 285 -9.77 5.38 7.27
N THR A 286 -9.08 5.78 8.35
CA THR A 286 -7.66 5.49 8.57
C THR A 286 -7.38 4.98 9.98
N VAL A 287 -6.30 4.21 10.14
CA VAL A 287 -5.81 3.76 11.44
C VAL A 287 -4.30 3.51 11.44
N ALA A 288 -3.67 3.61 12.61
CA ALA A 288 -2.28 3.22 12.79
C ALA A 288 -2.20 1.79 13.35
N PHE A 289 -1.34 0.96 12.74
CA PHE A 289 -0.89 -0.30 13.31
C PHE A 289 0.53 -0.14 13.86
N VAL A 290 0.70 -0.40 15.16
CA VAL A 290 1.98 -0.40 15.86
C VAL A 290 2.49 -1.84 15.90
N VAL A 291 3.50 -2.15 15.07
CA VAL A 291 4.13 -3.47 15.00
C VAL A 291 5.39 -3.46 15.87
N THR A 292 5.36 -4.18 16.99
CA THR A 292 6.53 -4.36 17.86
C THR A 292 7.16 -5.71 17.56
N TYR A 293 8.46 -5.74 17.29
CA TYR A 293 9.10 -6.97 16.83
C TYR A 293 10.56 -7.09 17.27
N ARG A 294 11.04 -8.34 17.36
CA ARG A 294 12.41 -8.70 17.72
C ARG A 294 12.78 -10.01 17.02
N ALA A 295 13.91 -10.05 16.33
CA ALA A 295 14.41 -11.24 15.65
C ALA A 295 15.46 -11.98 16.51
N PRO A 296 15.66 -13.29 16.31
CA PRO A 296 16.73 -14.03 16.99
C PRO A 296 18.12 -13.78 16.39
N LYS A 297 18.18 -13.23 15.18
CA LYS A 297 19.40 -12.83 14.45
C LYS A 297 19.06 -11.71 13.46
N SER A 298 20.07 -11.11 12.83
CA SER A 298 19.86 -10.09 11.79
C SER A 298 18.98 -10.61 10.64
N GLY A 299 18.05 -9.79 10.18
CA GLY A 299 17.07 -10.10 9.15
C GLY A 299 16.13 -8.92 8.89
N LYS A 300 14.89 -9.22 8.47
CA LYS A 300 13.85 -8.22 8.21
C LYS A 300 12.52 -8.61 8.87
N ILE A 301 11.69 -7.62 9.19
CA ILE A 301 10.25 -7.79 9.27
C ILE A 301 9.66 -7.48 7.89
N ASN A 302 8.74 -8.32 7.41
CA ASN A 302 7.98 -8.13 6.19
C ASN A 302 6.51 -7.94 6.55
N LEU A 303 5.90 -6.87 6.06
CA LEU A 303 4.49 -6.53 6.23
C LEU A 303 3.78 -6.65 4.88
N SER A 304 2.54 -7.10 4.92
CA SER A 304 1.60 -7.10 3.78
C SER A 304 0.27 -6.53 4.24
N TRP A 305 -0.19 -5.46 3.60
CA TRP A 305 -1.46 -4.79 3.85
C TRP A 305 -2.32 -4.89 2.59
N VAL A 306 -3.28 -5.81 2.59
CA VAL A 306 -4.01 -6.25 1.38
C VAL A 306 -5.52 -6.21 1.61
N THR A 307 -6.26 -5.78 0.59
CA THR A 307 -7.73 -5.87 0.54
C THR A 307 -8.16 -7.33 0.61
N GLU A 308 -8.70 -7.74 1.76
CA GLU A 308 -9.32 -9.05 1.96
C GLU A 308 -10.71 -9.10 1.31
N ASP A 309 -11.46 -8.00 1.38
CA ASP A 309 -12.76 -7.83 0.71
C ASP A 309 -13.00 -6.39 0.24
N SER A 310 -13.73 -6.25 -0.87
CA SER A 310 -14.19 -4.98 -1.44
C SER A 310 -15.72 -4.95 -1.38
N PHE A 311 -16.31 -3.86 -0.89
CA PHE A 311 -17.75 -3.67 -0.75
C PHE A 311 -18.34 -2.71 -1.80
N ASP A 312 -17.48 -2.10 -2.60
CA ASP A 312 -17.81 -1.20 -3.71
C ASP A 312 -17.28 -1.79 -5.03
N SER A 313 -18.06 -1.62 -6.10
CA SER A 313 -17.81 -2.17 -7.44
C SER A 313 -16.82 -1.37 -8.28
N ASP A 314 -16.67 -0.09 -7.98
CA ASP A 314 -15.88 0.87 -8.75
C ASP A 314 -14.47 0.96 -8.16
N CYS A 315 -14.39 1.20 -6.85
CA CYS A 315 -13.15 1.09 -6.08
C CYS A 315 -13.38 1.00 -4.56
N GLY A 316 -13.74 -0.18 -4.07
CA GLY A 316 -13.45 -0.56 -2.69
C GLY A 316 -12.02 -1.06 -2.54
N GLY A 317 -11.37 -0.81 -1.39
CA GLY A 317 -10.00 -1.27 -1.17
C GLY A 317 -9.27 -0.63 0.02
N VAL A 318 -7.95 -0.57 -0.10
CA VAL A 318 -7.04 -0.15 0.97
C VAL A 318 -6.12 1.02 0.55
N ALA A 319 -5.71 1.80 1.54
CA ALA A 319 -4.76 2.89 1.40
C ALA A 319 -3.55 2.72 2.34
N LEU A 320 -2.47 3.43 2.02
CA LEU A 320 -1.23 3.57 2.77
C LEU A 320 -0.81 5.04 2.73
N GLU A 321 -0.57 5.63 3.90
CA GLU A 321 -0.28 7.06 4.05
C GLU A 321 1.20 7.29 4.38
N ALA A 322 1.66 6.65 5.47
CA ALA A 322 3.00 6.86 6.03
C ALA A 322 3.43 5.69 6.93
N ALA A 323 4.71 5.64 7.30
CA ALA A 323 5.28 4.70 8.25
C ALA A 323 6.45 5.33 9.02
N THR A 324 6.61 4.97 10.29
CA THR A 324 7.67 5.47 11.18
C THR A 324 8.34 4.32 11.92
N LEU A 325 9.66 4.37 12.06
CA LEU A 325 10.49 3.34 12.68
C LEU A 325 11.34 3.91 13.82
N ARG A 326 11.38 3.15 14.92
CA ARG A 326 12.23 3.36 16.10
C ARG A 326 12.83 2.02 16.57
#